data_AF-A0A956H7H7-F1
#
_entry.id   AF-A0A956H7H7-F1
#
_cell.length_a   1.000
_cell.length_b   1.000
_cell.length_c   1.000
_cell.angle_alpha   90.00
_cell.angle_beta   90.00
_cell.angle_gamma   90.00
#
_symmetry.space_group_name_H-M   'P 1'
#
loop_
_entity.id
_entity.type
_entity.pdbx_description
1 polymer ?
#
loop_
_entity_poly.entity_id
_entity_poly.type
_entity_poly.pdbx_seq_one_letter_code
_entity_poly.pdbx_strand_id
1 'polypeptide(L)'
;LGGVHVPHPDLEALGDAPYRLREQLGAIWRQSARFVLAANEREVPAAALQQCDLAGVPLARIWIERSGLSPRDWVAALFEQSAVPLYHLLCAHGLAVIAHGQNLGLVLRDSRPTAMILRDFHGDLRRCEAVDFADDDPLIALTALPDAHAVHDLYTGYFVSVLRFVGPLLERSVGLAERELLTLLRRALERYRDEHPQLGRRLEALDLLRPTMARICLNRARLRPGHGSGSQRPLPVLGPPIINPLAPPP
;
A
#
# COMPACT_ATOMS: atom_id res chain seq x y z
N LEU A 1 -0.66 23.45 2.84
CA LEU A 1 0.69 22.99 3.24
C LEU A 1 1.61 23.10 2.03
N GLY A 2 2.93 23.20 2.22
CA GLY A 2 3.87 23.46 1.13
C GLY A 2 5.19 22.72 1.30
N GLY A 3 6.05 22.85 0.29
CA GLY A 3 7.41 22.35 0.31
C GLY A 3 8.36 23.37 -0.31
N VAL A 4 9.63 23.26 0.04
CA VAL A 4 10.72 24.03 -0.54
C VAL A 4 11.84 23.08 -0.95
N HIS A 5 12.42 23.33 -2.10
CA HIS A 5 13.61 22.65 -2.61
C HIS A 5 14.62 23.73 -3.00
N VAL A 6 15.89 23.50 -2.67
CA VAL A 6 16.97 24.42 -3.01
C VAL A 6 17.89 23.70 -3.99
N PRO A 7 17.84 24.02 -5.30
CA PRO A 7 18.74 23.45 -6.27
C PRO A 7 20.18 23.93 -6.01
N HIS A 8 21.16 23.03 -6.15
CA HIS A 8 22.57 23.38 -6.07
C HIS A 8 23.11 23.66 -7.48
N PRO A 9 23.48 24.91 -7.83
CA PRO A 9 23.83 25.27 -9.21
C PRO A 9 24.91 24.39 -9.83
N ASP A 10 26.00 24.14 -9.09
CA ASP A 10 27.11 23.33 -9.61
C ASP A 10 26.75 21.86 -9.83
N LEU A 11 25.82 21.32 -9.04
CA LEU A 11 25.40 19.91 -9.16
C LEU A 11 24.34 19.73 -10.24
N GLU A 12 23.48 20.73 -10.45
CA GLU A 12 22.55 20.75 -11.58
C GLU A 12 23.29 20.80 -12.92
N ALA A 13 24.41 21.52 -12.97
CA ALA A 13 25.26 21.61 -14.15
C ALA A 13 25.93 20.28 -14.53
N LEU A 14 25.98 19.28 -13.64
CA LEU A 14 26.63 18.00 -13.88
C LEU A 14 25.84 17.02 -14.78
N GLY A 15 24.74 17.46 -15.42
CA GLY A 15 24.03 16.66 -16.43
C GLY A 15 23.57 15.29 -15.89
N ASP A 16 24.21 14.20 -16.32
CA ASP A 16 23.90 12.82 -15.91
C ASP A 16 24.35 12.45 -14.48
N ALA A 17 24.57 13.45 -13.62
CA ALA A 17 24.80 13.24 -12.20
C ALA A 17 23.71 12.37 -11.55
N PRO A 18 24.08 11.52 -10.57
CA PRO A 18 23.12 10.74 -9.81
C PRO A 18 22.01 11.63 -9.24
N TYR A 19 20.75 11.21 -9.39
CA TYR A 19 19.59 12.04 -9.02
C TYR A 19 19.64 12.54 -7.56
N ARG A 20 20.22 11.73 -6.66
CA ARG A 20 20.38 12.05 -5.24
C ARG A 20 21.18 13.33 -4.99
N LEU A 21 22.07 13.72 -5.91
CA LEU A 21 22.82 14.97 -5.79
C LEU A 21 21.92 16.20 -5.93
N ARG A 22 20.76 16.06 -6.59
CA ARG A 22 19.74 17.10 -6.72
C ARG A 22 18.77 17.13 -5.53
N GLU A 23 18.74 16.10 -4.70
CA GLU A 23 17.79 15.94 -3.58
C GLU A 23 18.41 16.30 -2.21
N GLN A 24 19.45 17.15 -2.16
CA GLN A 24 20.23 17.38 -0.94
C GLN A 24 19.60 18.35 0.07
N LEU A 25 18.89 19.38 -0.41
CA LEU A 25 18.31 20.39 0.45
C LEU A 25 16.86 20.66 0.07
N GLY A 26 15.97 20.28 0.97
CA GLY A 26 14.55 20.56 0.87
C GLY A 26 13.83 20.29 2.18
N ALA A 27 12.64 20.84 2.30
CA ALA A 27 11.74 20.59 3.42
C ALA A 27 10.29 20.55 2.94
N ILE A 28 9.48 19.71 3.57
CA ILE A 28 8.06 19.60 3.31
C ILE A 28 7.30 19.65 4.63
N TRP A 29 6.19 20.39 4.65
CA TRP A 29 5.29 20.44 5.80
C TRP A 29 4.05 19.61 5.49
N ARG A 30 3.64 18.79 6.46
CA ARG A 30 2.50 17.87 6.32
C ARG A 30 1.49 18.09 7.43
N GLN A 31 0.25 17.75 7.14
CA GLN A 31 -0.79 17.78 8.16
C GLN A 31 -0.53 16.61 9.10
N SER A 32 -0.49 16.90 10.40
CA SER A 32 -0.42 15.83 11.39
C SER A 32 -1.79 15.16 11.52
N ALA A 33 -1.81 13.82 11.58
CA ALA A 33 -3.03 13.05 11.78
C ALA A 33 -3.82 13.50 13.02
N ARG A 34 -3.14 14.00 14.07
CA ARG A 34 -3.77 14.50 15.31
C ARG A 34 -4.85 15.57 15.07
N PHE A 35 -4.82 16.29 13.95
CA PHE A 35 -5.77 17.34 13.63
C PHE A 35 -7.04 16.83 12.94
N VAL A 36 -7.06 15.57 12.49
CA VAL A 36 -8.22 14.94 11.84
C VAL A 36 -8.81 13.78 12.65
N LEU A 37 -8.10 13.32 13.68
CA LEU A 37 -8.55 12.26 14.58
C LEU A 37 -9.53 12.80 15.63
N ALA A 38 -10.57 12.02 15.92
CA ALA A 38 -11.42 12.23 17.10
C ALA A 38 -10.68 11.87 18.41
N ALA A 39 -11.21 12.32 19.55
CA ALA A 39 -10.58 12.13 20.85
C ALA A 39 -10.37 10.66 21.26
N ASN A 40 -11.21 9.74 20.79
CA ASN A 40 -11.12 8.30 21.03
C ASN A 40 -10.50 7.52 19.85
N GLU A 41 -9.93 8.22 18.89
CA GLU A 41 -9.23 7.63 17.76
C GLU A 41 -7.72 7.74 17.94
N ARG A 42 -7.01 6.74 17.42
CA ARG A 42 -5.56 6.78 17.29
C ARG A 42 -5.16 6.30 15.91
N GLU A 43 -4.14 6.92 15.37
CA GLU A 43 -3.46 6.43 14.18
C GLU A 43 -2.29 5.54 14.60
N VAL A 44 -2.13 4.39 13.93
CA VAL A 44 -0.93 3.56 13.98
C VAL A 44 -0.46 3.26 12.56
N PRO A 45 0.85 3.22 12.27
CA PRO A 45 1.30 2.76 10.95
C PRO A 45 0.86 1.30 10.73
N ALA A 46 0.47 0.91 9.53
CA ALA A 46 0.13 -0.48 9.20
C ALA A 46 1.30 -1.45 9.47
N ALA A 47 2.55 -0.96 9.47
CA ALA A 47 3.73 -1.70 9.91
C ALA A 47 3.62 -2.18 11.37
N ALA A 48 2.84 -1.50 12.21
CA ALA A 48 2.60 -1.91 13.59
C ALA A 48 1.82 -3.24 13.69
N LEU A 49 1.05 -3.62 12.66
CA LEU A 49 0.43 -4.95 12.58
C LEU A 49 1.47 -6.08 12.58
N GLN A 50 2.70 -5.79 12.14
CA GLN A 50 3.80 -6.76 12.04
C GLN A 50 4.61 -6.86 13.35
N GLN A 51 4.34 -6.00 14.33
CA GLN A 51 5.17 -5.86 15.52
C GLN A 51 4.68 -6.74 16.66
N CYS A 52 5.64 -7.14 17.49
CA CYS A 52 5.42 -7.80 18.77
C CYS A 52 6.07 -6.96 19.88
N ASP A 53 5.61 -7.12 21.11
CA ASP A 53 6.34 -6.64 22.27
C ASP A 53 7.59 -7.50 22.55
N LEU A 54 8.34 -7.16 23.61
CA LEU A 54 9.55 -7.89 24.01
C LEU A 54 9.29 -9.33 24.46
N ALA A 55 8.04 -9.68 24.80
CA ALA A 55 7.63 -11.05 25.12
C ALA A 55 7.13 -11.82 23.89
N GLY A 56 7.16 -11.21 22.70
CA GLY A 56 6.71 -11.84 21.46
C GLY A 56 5.19 -11.80 21.24
N VAL A 57 4.45 -11.01 22.04
CA VAL A 57 3.00 -10.85 21.90
C VAL A 57 2.71 -9.88 20.75
N PRO A 58 1.98 -10.30 19.69
CA PRO A 58 1.65 -9.41 18.58
C PRO A 58 0.76 -8.25 19.01
N LEU A 59 1.04 -7.03 18.53
CA LEU A 59 0.21 -5.86 18.84
C LEU A 59 -1.23 -6.02 18.34
N ALA A 60 -1.42 -6.67 17.18
CA ALA A 60 -2.74 -6.94 16.61
C ALA A 60 -3.63 -7.76 17.56
N ARG A 61 -3.05 -8.72 18.30
CA ARG A 61 -3.79 -9.49 19.32
C ARG A 61 -4.39 -8.57 20.37
N ILE A 62 -3.59 -7.65 20.90
CA ILE A 62 -4.03 -6.71 21.95
C ILE A 62 -5.16 -5.82 21.44
N TRP A 63 -5.13 -5.41 20.17
CA TRP A 63 -6.21 -4.62 19.57
C TRP A 63 -7.49 -5.43 19.39
N ILE A 64 -7.37 -6.68 18.93
CA ILE A 64 -8.50 -7.59 18.80
C ILE A 64 -9.16 -7.81 20.16
N GLU A 65 -8.40 -8.18 21.19
CA GLU A 65 -8.91 -8.42 22.55
C GLU A 65 -9.61 -7.17 23.12
N ARG A 66 -8.98 -5.99 23.02
CA ARG A 66 -9.56 -4.73 23.52
C ARG A 66 -10.77 -4.25 22.73
N SER A 67 -10.87 -4.62 21.47
CA SER A 67 -11.99 -4.22 20.62
C SER A 67 -13.30 -4.91 21.01
N GLY A 68 -13.23 -6.08 21.67
CA GLY A 68 -14.38 -6.94 21.92
C GLY A 68 -14.96 -7.61 20.66
N LEU A 69 -14.28 -7.53 19.51
CA LEU A 69 -14.64 -8.24 18.28
C LEU A 69 -14.01 -9.62 18.24
N SER A 70 -14.62 -10.53 17.47
CA SER A 70 -13.92 -11.75 17.08
C SER A 70 -12.70 -11.42 16.20
N PRO A 71 -11.65 -12.26 16.17
CA PRO A 71 -10.51 -12.05 15.27
C PRO A 71 -10.92 -11.87 13.81
N ARG A 72 -11.93 -12.63 13.37
CA ARG A 72 -12.49 -12.58 12.03
C ARG A 72 -13.15 -11.25 11.73
N ASP A 73 -14.00 -10.74 12.62
CA ASP A 73 -14.72 -9.47 12.41
C ASP A 73 -13.77 -8.28 12.45
N TRP A 74 -12.77 -8.33 13.32
CA TRP A 74 -11.73 -7.29 13.39
C TRP A 74 -10.92 -7.22 12.09
N VAL A 75 -10.51 -8.38 11.56
CA VAL A 75 -9.77 -8.46 10.29
C VAL A 75 -10.64 -8.08 9.09
N ALA A 76 -11.92 -8.50 9.08
CA ALA A 76 -12.86 -8.06 8.06
C ALA A 76 -12.98 -6.52 8.06
N ALA A 77 -13.18 -5.91 9.24
CA ALA A 77 -13.20 -4.45 9.38
C ALA A 77 -11.89 -3.81 8.93
N LEU A 78 -10.72 -4.41 9.23
CA LEU A 78 -9.44 -3.92 8.73
C LEU A 78 -9.42 -3.85 7.20
N PHE A 79 -9.88 -4.90 6.50
CA PHE A 79 -9.88 -4.92 5.03
C PHE A 79 -10.87 -3.96 4.40
N GLU A 80 -12.08 -3.83 4.96
CA GLU A 80 -13.06 -2.83 4.54
C GLU A 80 -12.52 -1.40 4.69
N GLN A 81 -11.72 -1.13 5.73
CA GLN A 81 -11.16 0.21 5.99
C GLN A 81 -9.80 0.46 5.34
N SER A 82 -9.19 -0.53 4.68
CA SER A 82 -7.88 -0.38 4.05
C SER A 82 -7.84 -0.92 2.62
N ALA A 83 -7.90 -2.24 2.44
CA ALA A 83 -7.77 -2.88 1.15
C ALA A 83 -8.84 -2.42 0.14
N VAL A 84 -10.10 -2.28 0.57
CA VAL A 84 -11.21 -1.87 -0.29
C VAL A 84 -11.05 -0.42 -0.79
N PRO A 85 -10.84 0.60 0.07
CA PRO A 85 -10.59 1.96 -0.38
C PRO A 85 -9.36 2.11 -1.29
N LEU A 86 -8.27 1.37 -1.02
CA LEU A 86 -7.08 1.36 -1.89
C LEU A 86 -7.40 0.75 -3.26
N TYR A 87 -8.18 -0.33 -3.28
CA TYR A 87 -8.60 -0.95 -4.54
C TYR A 87 -9.58 -0.05 -5.31
N HIS A 88 -10.46 0.67 -4.60
CA HIS A 88 -11.34 1.66 -5.19
C HIS A 88 -10.56 2.79 -5.86
N LEU A 89 -9.57 3.36 -5.17
CA LEU A 89 -8.69 4.40 -5.71
C LEU A 89 -8.02 3.94 -7.02
N LEU A 90 -7.56 2.70 -7.06
CA LEU A 90 -6.93 2.10 -8.24
C LEU A 90 -7.94 1.89 -9.39
N CYS A 91 -9.08 1.28 -9.12
CA CYS A 91 -10.04 0.90 -10.17
C CYS A 91 -10.87 2.08 -10.68
N ALA A 92 -11.42 2.89 -9.76
CA ALA A 92 -12.32 3.98 -10.09
C ALA A 92 -11.59 5.23 -10.57
N HIS A 93 -10.39 5.49 -10.03
CA HIS A 93 -9.64 6.72 -10.33
C HIS A 93 -8.31 6.48 -11.06
N GLY A 94 -7.90 5.23 -11.28
CA GLY A 94 -6.61 4.96 -11.91
C GLY A 94 -5.43 5.41 -11.06
N LEU A 95 -5.60 5.52 -9.74
CA LEU A 95 -4.59 6.04 -8.83
C LEU A 95 -4.04 4.90 -7.96
N ALA A 96 -2.74 4.67 -8.06
CA ALA A 96 -2.03 3.64 -7.32
C ALA A 96 -1.18 4.30 -6.23
N VAL A 97 -1.36 3.84 -4.98
CA VAL A 97 -0.59 4.31 -3.83
C VAL A 97 0.30 3.18 -3.36
N ILE A 98 1.60 3.44 -3.19
CA ILE A 98 2.53 2.47 -2.59
C ILE A 98 2.17 2.32 -1.11
N ALA A 99 1.26 1.39 -0.83
CA ALA A 99 0.61 1.20 0.46
C ALA A 99 1.46 0.32 1.40
N HIS A 100 2.75 0.62 1.53
CA HIS A 100 3.61 -0.10 2.47
C HIS A 100 3.33 0.30 3.92
N GLY A 101 3.75 -0.54 4.86
CA GLY A 101 3.39 -0.41 6.27
C GLY A 101 3.64 0.96 6.92
N GLN A 102 4.62 1.73 6.45
CA GLN A 102 4.91 3.07 6.97
C GLN A 102 4.02 4.19 6.39
N ASN A 103 3.59 4.09 5.13
CA ASN A 103 2.83 5.14 4.43
C ASN A 103 1.32 5.02 4.66
N LEU A 104 0.86 3.81 4.99
CA LEU A 104 -0.52 3.55 5.39
C LEU A 104 -0.67 3.70 6.91
N GLY A 105 -1.40 4.72 7.35
CA GLY A 105 -1.88 4.86 8.73
C GLY A 105 -3.23 4.16 8.89
N LEU A 106 -3.38 3.34 9.93
CA LEU A 106 -4.64 2.72 10.33
C LEU A 106 -5.23 3.53 11.48
N VAL A 107 -6.49 3.93 11.35
CA VAL A 107 -7.22 4.62 12.41
C VAL A 107 -8.00 3.59 13.23
N LEU A 108 -7.68 3.53 14.51
CA LEU A 108 -8.32 2.66 15.47
C LEU A 108 -9.16 3.49 16.45
N ARG A 109 -10.46 3.19 16.53
CA ARG A 109 -11.37 3.73 17.55
C ARG A 109 -11.73 2.61 18.51
N ASP A 110 -11.42 2.77 19.80
CA ASP A 110 -11.62 1.70 20.79
C ASP A 110 -10.98 0.36 20.34
N SER A 111 -9.79 0.46 19.74
CA SER A 111 -9.05 -0.65 19.12
C SER A 111 -9.72 -1.32 17.90
N ARG A 112 -10.82 -0.78 17.36
CA ARG A 112 -11.47 -1.24 16.12
C ARG A 112 -10.97 -0.47 14.91
N PRO A 113 -10.64 -1.10 13.77
CA PRO A 113 -10.31 -0.39 12.53
C PRO A 113 -11.52 0.41 12.05
N THR A 114 -11.32 1.69 11.75
CA THR A 114 -12.42 2.62 11.41
C THR A 114 -12.15 3.51 10.21
N ALA A 115 -10.88 3.73 9.87
CA ALA A 115 -10.47 4.44 8.68
C ALA A 115 -8.99 4.16 8.38
N MET A 116 -8.50 4.73 7.29
CA MET A 116 -7.07 4.81 7.00
C MET A 116 -6.67 6.26 6.68
N ILE A 117 -5.40 6.56 6.91
CA ILE A 117 -4.75 7.82 6.51
C ILE A 117 -3.64 7.45 5.54
N LEU A 118 -3.66 8.06 4.34
CA LEU A 118 -2.59 7.93 3.38
C LEU A 118 -1.60 9.07 3.54
N ARG A 119 -0.31 8.73 3.45
CA ARG A 119 0.82 9.64 3.59
C ARG A 119 1.71 9.52 2.35
N ASP A 120 2.66 10.44 2.25
CA ASP A 120 3.76 10.33 1.28
C ASP A 120 3.35 10.30 -0.20
N PHE A 121 2.32 11.03 -0.63
CA PHE A 121 1.93 11.07 -2.05
C PHE A 121 3.08 11.45 -3.01
N HIS A 122 4.03 12.26 -2.55
CA HIS A 122 5.20 12.66 -3.34
C HIS A 122 6.16 11.47 -3.50
N GLY A 123 6.12 10.83 -4.67
CA GLY A 123 6.97 9.69 -5.03
C GLY A 123 6.28 8.33 -4.89
N ASP A 124 5.19 8.25 -4.11
CA ASP A 124 4.46 7.02 -3.83
C ASP A 124 2.99 7.03 -4.33
N LEU A 125 2.54 8.11 -4.96
CA LEU A 125 1.32 8.14 -5.77
C LEU A 125 1.67 8.05 -7.26
N ARG A 126 0.99 7.17 -7.98
CA ARG A 126 1.17 6.91 -9.41
C ARG A 126 -0.18 6.85 -10.10
N ARG A 127 -0.18 7.03 -11.41
CA ARG A 127 -1.39 6.87 -12.22
C ARG A 127 -1.28 5.69 -13.18
N CYS A 128 -2.40 5.07 -13.47
CA CYS A 128 -2.55 4.11 -14.56
C CYS A 128 -2.38 4.82 -15.90
N GLU A 129 -1.56 4.26 -16.79
CA GLU A 129 -1.40 4.74 -18.16
C GLU A 129 -2.70 4.66 -18.96
N ALA A 130 -3.54 3.67 -18.67
CA ALA A 130 -4.81 3.46 -19.37
C ALA A 130 -5.94 4.41 -18.93
N VAL A 131 -5.66 5.35 -18.02
CA VAL A 131 -6.64 6.36 -17.57
C VAL A 131 -6.21 7.72 -18.09
N ASP A 132 -7.11 8.33 -18.85
CA ASP A 132 -6.95 9.69 -19.36
C ASP A 132 -7.30 10.69 -18.26
N PHE A 133 -6.33 11.53 -17.93
CA PHE A 133 -6.51 12.70 -17.06
C PHE A 133 -6.60 13.94 -17.96
N ALA A 134 -7.37 14.94 -17.56
CA ALA A 134 -7.42 16.20 -18.28
C ALA A 134 -6.04 16.89 -18.25
N ASP A 135 -5.72 17.67 -19.29
CA ASP A 135 -4.41 18.33 -19.40
C ASP A 135 -4.13 19.32 -18.26
N ASP A 136 -5.18 19.88 -17.65
CA ASP A 136 -5.13 20.78 -16.50
C ASP A 136 -5.24 20.05 -15.14
N ASP A 137 -5.41 18.73 -15.14
CA ASP A 137 -5.46 17.94 -13.91
C ASP A 137 -4.05 17.84 -13.30
N PRO A 138 -3.84 18.28 -12.05
CA PRO A 138 -2.53 18.20 -11.39
C PRO A 138 -2.00 16.75 -11.29
N LEU A 139 -2.86 15.74 -11.38
CA LEU A 139 -2.49 14.33 -11.36
C LEU A 139 -1.78 13.86 -12.64
N ILE A 140 -1.85 14.62 -13.75
CA ILE A 140 -1.16 14.25 -15.00
C ILE A 140 0.36 14.18 -14.84
N ALA A 141 0.89 14.99 -13.91
CA ALA A 141 2.32 15.05 -13.56
C ALA A 141 2.80 13.83 -12.75
N LEU A 142 1.89 12.97 -12.28
CA LEU A 142 2.26 11.74 -11.61
C LEU A 142 2.94 10.77 -12.58
N THR A 143 3.80 9.91 -12.02
CA THR A 143 4.40 8.83 -12.80
C THR A 143 3.31 7.92 -13.32
N ALA A 144 3.22 7.78 -14.64
CA ALA A 144 2.34 6.82 -15.28
C ALA A 144 2.98 5.43 -15.22
N LEU A 145 2.18 4.41 -14.94
CA LEU A 145 2.59 3.01 -15.01
C LEU A 145 1.58 2.21 -15.83
N PRO A 146 2.04 1.18 -16.55
CA PRO A 146 1.15 0.16 -17.07
C PRO A 146 0.30 -0.42 -15.93
N ASP A 147 -0.99 -0.67 -16.18
CA ASP A 147 -1.93 -1.18 -15.17
C ASP A 147 -1.43 -2.46 -14.48
N ALA A 148 -0.79 -3.34 -15.25
CA ALA A 148 -0.17 -4.57 -14.75
C ALA A 148 0.97 -4.33 -13.74
N HIS A 149 1.58 -3.13 -13.73
CA HIS A 149 2.55 -2.69 -12.73
C HIS A 149 1.87 -1.91 -11.60
N ALA A 150 0.93 -1.02 -11.92
CA ALA A 150 0.20 -0.20 -10.93
C ALA A 150 -0.50 -1.05 -9.86
N VAL A 151 -1.06 -2.20 -10.25
CA VAL A 151 -1.66 -3.17 -9.32
C VAL A 151 -0.72 -3.64 -8.21
N HIS A 152 0.60 -3.63 -8.45
CA HIS A 152 1.59 -4.06 -7.45
C HIS A 152 1.83 -3.04 -6.34
N ASP A 153 1.45 -1.77 -6.51
CA ASP A 153 1.53 -0.79 -5.42
C ASP A 153 0.57 -1.17 -4.27
N LEU A 154 -0.56 -1.80 -4.61
CA LEU A 154 -1.47 -2.44 -3.64
C LEU A 154 -1.06 -3.89 -3.34
N TYR A 155 -0.94 -4.74 -4.35
CA TYR A 155 -0.72 -6.17 -4.14
C TYR A 155 0.63 -6.46 -3.47
N THR A 156 1.73 -5.98 -4.07
CA THR A 156 3.06 -6.16 -3.48
C THR A 156 3.24 -5.27 -2.26
N GLY A 157 2.83 -4.00 -2.36
CA GLY A 157 3.02 -3.00 -1.31
C GLY A 157 2.32 -3.35 0.00
N TYR A 158 1.07 -3.80 -0.06
CA TYR A 158 0.27 -4.11 1.14
C TYR A 158 0.11 -5.62 1.36
N PHE A 159 -0.38 -6.38 0.39
CA PHE A 159 -0.71 -7.79 0.66
C PHE A 159 0.56 -8.64 0.89
N VAL A 160 1.57 -8.50 0.03
CA VAL A 160 2.81 -9.30 0.13
C VAL A 160 3.79 -8.73 1.16
N SER A 161 3.89 -7.41 1.28
CA SER A 161 4.89 -6.76 2.15
C SER A 161 4.35 -6.42 3.54
N VAL A 162 3.05 -6.51 3.77
CA VAL A 162 2.43 -6.35 5.09
C VAL A 162 1.68 -7.60 5.50
N LEU A 163 0.59 -7.95 4.81
CA LEU A 163 -0.33 -8.98 5.30
C LEU A 163 0.30 -10.38 5.37
N ARG A 164 1.22 -10.72 4.45
CA ARG A 164 2.00 -11.96 4.51
C ARG A 164 2.74 -12.16 5.83
N PHE A 165 3.23 -11.09 6.43
CA PHE A 165 3.91 -11.15 7.73
C PHE A 165 2.93 -11.13 8.89
N VAL A 166 1.73 -10.56 8.70
CA VAL A 166 0.68 -10.51 9.71
C VAL A 166 -0.02 -11.87 9.89
N GLY A 167 -0.21 -12.64 8.82
CA GLY A 167 -0.85 -13.97 8.87
C GLY A 167 -0.30 -14.90 9.96
N PRO A 168 1.01 -15.19 9.97
CA PRO A 168 1.62 -16.02 11.01
C PRO A 168 1.53 -15.43 12.42
N LEU A 169 1.37 -14.11 12.57
CA LEU A 169 1.14 -13.47 13.87
C LEU A 169 -0.28 -13.75 14.35
N LEU A 170 -1.28 -13.58 13.49
CA LEU A 170 -2.68 -13.79 13.84
C LEU A 170 -2.96 -15.26 14.13
N GLU A 171 -2.41 -16.17 13.33
CA GLU A 171 -2.62 -17.61 13.49
C GLU A 171 -2.13 -18.09 14.86
N ARG A 172 -0.90 -17.75 15.25
CA ARG A 172 -0.35 -18.21 16.52
C ARG A 172 -0.89 -17.49 17.75
N SER A 173 -1.49 -16.31 17.59
CA SER A 173 -1.87 -15.45 18.73
C SER A 173 -3.36 -15.39 19.00
N VAL A 174 -4.19 -15.50 17.97
CA VAL A 174 -5.65 -15.45 18.06
C VAL A 174 -6.34 -16.59 17.27
N GLY A 175 -5.59 -17.56 16.75
CA GLY A 175 -6.13 -18.76 16.10
C GLY A 175 -6.71 -18.52 14.71
N LEU A 176 -6.51 -17.35 14.10
CA LEU A 176 -6.98 -17.05 12.75
C LEU A 176 -5.99 -17.58 11.71
N ALA A 177 -6.28 -18.73 11.11
CA ALA A 177 -5.41 -19.36 10.13
C ALA A 177 -5.15 -18.45 8.91
N GLU A 178 -3.95 -18.55 8.31
CA GLU A 178 -3.58 -17.76 7.12
C GLU A 178 -4.59 -17.93 5.97
N ARG A 179 -5.10 -19.14 5.76
CA ARG A 179 -6.13 -19.41 4.75
C ARG A 179 -7.43 -18.64 5.01
N GLU A 180 -7.80 -18.46 6.28
CA GLU A 180 -8.99 -17.69 6.63
C GLU A 180 -8.74 -16.18 6.44
N LEU A 181 -7.57 -15.67 6.81
CA LEU A 181 -7.15 -14.29 6.51
C LEU A 181 -7.28 -13.98 5.02
N LEU A 182 -6.71 -14.85 4.16
CA LEU A 182 -6.78 -14.71 2.71
C LEU A 182 -8.21 -14.80 2.18
N THR A 183 -9.03 -15.68 2.77
CA THR A 183 -10.45 -15.80 2.41
C THR A 183 -11.23 -14.53 2.75
N LEU A 184 -10.95 -13.89 3.89
CA LEU A 184 -11.57 -12.63 4.27
C LEU A 184 -11.16 -11.49 3.33
N LEU A 185 -9.88 -11.42 2.96
CA LEU A 185 -9.40 -10.43 2.00
C LEU A 185 -10.06 -10.62 0.63
N ARG A 186 -10.08 -11.86 0.12
CA ARG A 186 -10.76 -12.19 -1.15
C ARG A 186 -12.22 -11.78 -1.12
N ARG A 187 -12.96 -12.12 -0.06
CA ARG A 187 -14.39 -11.77 0.08
C ARG A 187 -14.63 -10.26 0.11
N ALA A 188 -13.75 -9.48 0.73
CA ALA A 188 -13.86 -8.02 0.71
C ALA A 188 -13.68 -7.47 -0.71
N LEU A 189 -12.71 -8.00 -1.47
CA LEU A 189 -12.47 -7.60 -2.86
C LEU A 189 -13.61 -8.05 -3.80
N GLU A 190 -14.14 -9.27 -3.62
CA GLU A 190 -15.30 -9.78 -4.37
C GLU A 190 -16.54 -8.93 -4.12
N ARG A 191 -16.86 -8.65 -2.84
CA ARG A 191 -18.00 -7.79 -2.50
C ARG A 191 -17.88 -6.41 -3.12
N TYR A 192 -16.68 -5.81 -3.05
CA TYR A 192 -16.44 -4.53 -3.70
C TYR A 192 -16.71 -4.58 -5.21
N ARG A 193 -16.29 -5.65 -5.91
CA ARG A 193 -16.59 -5.84 -7.34
C ARG A 193 -18.09 -5.94 -7.60
N ASP A 194 -18.80 -6.72 -6.78
CA ASP A 194 -20.25 -6.94 -6.92
C ASP A 194 -21.05 -5.65 -6.66
N GLU A 195 -20.58 -4.79 -5.76
CA GLU A 195 -21.17 -3.49 -5.46
C GLU A 195 -20.85 -2.41 -6.52
N HIS A 196 -19.85 -2.63 -7.38
CA HIS A 196 -19.39 -1.67 -8.38
C HIS A 196 -19.38 -2.22 -9.82
N PRO A 197 -20.49 -2.82 -10.33
CA PRO A 197 -20.53 -3.41 -11.66
C PRO A 197 -20.26 -2.39 -12.79
N GLN A 198 -20.52 -1.10 -12.55
CA GLN A 198 -20.23 -0.01 -13.47
C GLN A 198 -18.74 0.13 -13.81
N LEU A 199 -17.83 -0.40 -12.97
CA LEU A 199 -16.39 -0.37 -13.21
C LEU A 199 -15.88 -1.56 -14.05
N GLY A 200 -16.77 -2.44 -14.54
CA GLY A 200 -16.45 -3.75 -15.16
C GLY A 200 -15.09 -3.88 -15.84
N ARG A 201 -14.84 -3.14 -16.93
CA ARG A 201 -13.56 -3.19 -17.68
C ARG A 201 -12.33 -2.86 -16.83
N ARG A 202 -12.44 -1.91 -15.89
CA ARG A 202 -11.36 -1.54 -14.97
C ARG A 202 -11.09 -2.66 -13.95
N LEU A 203 -12.15 -3.28 -13.42
CA LEU A 203 -12.02 -4.41 -12.49
C LEU A 203 -11.40 -5.64 -13.16
N GLU A 204 -11.68 -5.87 -14.44
CA GLU A 204 -11.04 -6.92 -15.24
C GLU A 204 -9.56 -6.63 -15.52
N ALA A 205 -9.23 -5.40 -15.92
CA ALA A 205 -7.85 -5.00 -16.22
C ALA A 205 -6.94 -5.02 -14.98
N LEU A 206 -7.50 -4.70 -13.80
CA LEU A 206 -6.79 -4.60 -12.53
C LEU A 206 -7.10 -5.77 -11.57
N ASP A 207 -7.44 -6.93 -12.13
CA ASP A 207 -7.90 -8.09 -11.35
C ASP A 207 -6.85 -8.60 -10.35
N LEU A 208 -7.12 -8.37 -9.06
CA LEU A 208 -6.32 -8.86 -7.94
C LEU A 208 -6.55 -10.35 -7.63
N LEU A 209 -7.56 -10.99 -8.24
CA LEU A 209 -7.97 -12.37 -8.01
C LEU A 209 -7.54 -13.32 -9.14
N ARG A 210 -6.79 -12.81 -10.14
CA ARG A 210 -6.28 -13.64 -11.24
C ARG A 210 -5.37 -14.78 -10.73
N PRO A 211 -5.28 -15.92 -11.44
CA PRO A 211 -4.60 -17.13 -10.93
C PRO A 211 -3.12 -16.95 -10.59
N THR A 212 -2.42 -16.05 -11.29
CA THR A 212 -1.00 -15.79 -11.07
C THR A 212 -0.69 -14.30 -11.02
N MET A 213 0.31 -13.92 -10.24
CA MET A 213 0.79 -12.54 -10.11
C MET A 213 2.27 -12.46 -10.43
N ALA A 214 2.70 -11.36 -11.06
CA ALA A 214 4.14 -11.13 -11.28
C ALA A 214 4.85 -10.98 -9.92
N ARG A 215 6.06 -11.55 -9.80
CA ARG A 215 6.82 -11.47 -8.55
C ARG A 215 7.79 -10.30 -8.60
N ILE A 216 7.52 -9.27 -7.78
CA ILE A 216 8.44 -8.16 -7.59
C ILE A 216 9.53 -8.57 -6.57
N CYS A 217 10.78 -8.68 -7.01
CA CYS A 217 11.92 -9.08 -6.18
C CYS A 217 12.60 -7.86 -5.54
N LEU A 218 12.04 -7.36 -4.43
CA LEU A 218 12.53 -6.17 -3.72
C LEU A 218 14.03 -6.24 -3.36
N ASN A 219 14.48 -7.35 -2.77
CA ASN A 219 15.88 -7.52 -2.40
C ASN A 219 16.81 -7.56 -3.62
N ARG A 220 16.37 -8.20 -4.70
CA ARG A 220 17.16 -8.26 -5.95
C ARG A 220 17.29 -6.87 -6.58
N ALA A 221 16.26 -6.04 -6.49
CA ALA A 221 16.33 -4.66 -6.96
C ALA A 221 17.35 -3.83 -6.16
N ARG A 222 17.41 -4.03 -4.84
CA ARG A 222 18.30 -3.29 -3.93
C ARG A 222 19.76 -3.77 -3.96
N LEU A 223 19.98 -5.07 -4.10
CA LEU A 223 21.32 -5.68 -4.04
C LEU A 223 22.05 -5.69 -5.40
N ARG A 224 21.48 -5.04 -6.43
CA ARG A 224 22.14 -4.89 -7.72
C ARG A 224 23.30 -3.89 -7.63
N PRO A 225 24.45 -4.19 -8.26
CA PRO A 225 25.54 -3.21 -8.40
C PRO A 225 25.03 -1.91 -9.03
N GLY A 226 25.43 -0.76 -8.48
CA GLY A 226 25.02 0.56 -8.97
C GLY A 226 23.62 1.03 -8.56
N HIS A 227 22.94 0.33 -7.64
CA HIS A 227 21.64 0.77 -7.12
C HIS A 227 21.72 2.18 -6.52
N GLY A 228 20.94 3.11 -7.10
CA GLY A 228 20.90 4.52 -6.71
C GLY A 228 22.08 5.37 -7.18
N SER A 229 22.99 4.82 -8.00
CA SER A 229 24.12 5.57 -8.58
C SER A 229 23.81 6.14 -9.97
N GLY A 230 22.62 5.86 -10.53
CA GLY A 230 22.19 6.40 -11.82
C GLY A 230 21.50 7.75 -11.72
N SER A 231 21.35 8.44 -12.86
CA SER A 231 20.58 9.69 -13.01
C SER A 231 19.06 9.49 -12.86
N GLN A 232 18.58 8.24 -12.85
CA GLN A 232 17.17 7.88 -12.66
C GLN A 232 16.96 6.96 -11.46
N ARG A 233 15.72 6.92 -10.96
CA ARG A 233 15.31 5.98 -9.91
C ARG A 233 15.27 4.55 -10.45
N PRO A 234 15.81 3.56 -9.73
CA PRO A 234 15.85 2.17 -10.19
C PRO A 234 14.44 1.57 -10.28
N LEU A 235 14.21 0.82 -11.36
CA LEU A 235 12.96 0.10 -11.60
C LEU A 235 12.88 -1.21 -10.80
N PRO A 236 11.66 -1.71 -10.51
CA PRO A 236 11.48 -3.00 -9.87
C PRO A 236 12.05 -4.13 -10.72
N VAL A 237 12.54 -5.19 -10.05
CA VAL A 237 13.06 -6.38 -10.71
C VAL A 237 12.04 -7.48 -10.62
N LEU A 238 11.61 -7.99 -11.78
CA LEU A 238 10.68 -9.12 -11.84
C LEU A 238 11.41 -10.46 -11.67
N GLY A 239 10.72 -11.40 -11.03
CA GLY A 239 11.04 -12.82 -11.05
C GLY A 239 9.90 -13.63 -11.66
N PRO A 240 10.05 -14.96 -11.74
CA PRO A 240 8.98 -15.88 -12.15
C PRO A 240 7.66 -15.56 -11.44
N PRO A 241 6.52 -15.56 -12.15
CA PRO A 241 5.19 -15.38 -11.55
C PRO A 241 4.94 -16.36 -10.42
N ILE A 242 4.10 -15.95 -9.46
CA ILE A 242 3.66 -16.77 -8.33
C ILE A 242 2.19 -17.14 -8.49
N ILE A 243 1.81 -18.27 -7.91
CA ILE A 243 0.40 -18.62 -7.69
C ILE A 243 -0.19 -17.57 -6.75
N ASN A 244 -1.33 -17.01 -7.12
CA ASN A 244 -2.00 -16.01 -6.32
C ASN A 244 -2.86 -16.69 -5.24
N PRO A 245 -2.57 -16.55 -3.94
CA PRO A 245 -3.36 -17.16 -2.89
C PRO A 245 -4.77 -16.56 -2.75
N LEU A 246 -5.04 -15.43 -3.42
CA LEU A 246 -6.37 -14.82 -3.48
C LEU A 246 -7.22 -15.33 -4.64
N ALA A 247 -6.65 -16.12 -5.57
CA ALA A 247 -7.44 -16.69 -6.64
C ALA A 247 -8.51 -17.64 -6.09
N PRO A 248 -9.72 -17.68 -6.67
CA PRO A 248 -10.72 -18.66 -6.30
C PRO A 248 -10.12 -20.08 -6.41
N PRO A 249 -10.46 -20.98 -5.48
CA PRO A 249 -10.06 -22.38 -5.63
C PRO A 249 -10.65 -22.93 -6.95
N PRO A 250 -9.93 -23.84 -7.63
CA PRO A 250 -10.40 -24.50 -8.84
C PRO A 250 -11.67 -25.33 -8.60
#